data_AF-A0A6M1SLT7-F1
#
_entry.id   AF-A0A6M1SLT7-F1
#
_cell.length_a   1.000
_cell.length_b   1.000
_cell.length_c   1.000
_cell.angle_alpha   90.00
_cell.angle_beta   90.00
_cell.angle_gamma   90.00
#
_symmetry.space_group_name_H-M   'P 1'
#
loop_
_entity.id
_entity.type
_entity.pdbx_description
1 polymer ?
#
loop_
_entity_poly.entity_id
_entity_poly.type
_entity_poly.pdbx_seq_one_letter_code
_entity_poly.pdbx_strand_id
1 'polypeptide(L)'
;MNINFVSRTDIKISKKSSSKYKPLLEAVKKLKAGGKAIEVTFGDDSELNSMRNVIYSYNRENGEKVKSSKHPKKKLVYFYKEK
;
A
#
# COMPACT_ATOMS: atom_id res chain seq x y z
N MET A 1 1.76 24.55 -13.82
CA MET A 1 1.81 23.08 -13.68
C MET A 1 1.64 22.49 -15.08
N ASN A 2 2.63 21.75 -15.59
CA ASN A 2 2.55 21.11 -16.91
C ASN A 2 2.03 19.68 -16.73
N ILE A 3 0.94 19.35 -17.44
CA ILE A 3 0.27 18.04 -17.37
C ILE A 3 0.47 17.36 -18.72
N ASN A 4 1.20 16.25 -18.76
CA ASN A 4 1.41 15.43 -19.96
C ASN A 4 0.72 14.09 -19.78
N PHE A 5 -0.06 13.68 -20.79
CA PHE A 5 -0.69 12.37 -20.83
C PHE A 5 0.31 11.35 -21.38
N VAL A 6 0.66 10.35 -20.58
CA VAL A 6 1.59 9.28 -20.94
C VAL A 6 0.89 7.93 -20.91
N SER A 7 1.21 7.07 -21.87
CA SER A 7 0.66 5.71 -21.97
C SER A 7 1.07 4.86 -20.79
N ARG A 8 0.11 4.13 -20.21
CA ARG A 8 0.31 3.31 -19.00
C ARG A 8 1.33 2.19 -19.19
N THR A 9 1.56 1.79 -20.43
CA THR A 9 2.49 0.74 -20.84
C THR A 9 3.95 1.18 -20.70
N ASP A 10 4.25 2.44 -21.01
CA ASP A 10 5.59 3.06 -20.91
C ASP A 10 6.03 3.32 -19.46
N ILE A 11 5.08 3.31 -18.51
CA ILE A 11 5.32 3.54 -17.08
C ILE A 11 5.64 2.24 -16.33
N LYS A 12 5.74 1.08 -17.01
CA LYS A 12 6.18 -0.19 -16.39
C LYS A 12 7.67 -0.15 -16.02
N ILE A 13 8.05 0.77 -15.15
CA ILE A 13 9.27 0.68 -14.35
C ILE A 13 9.00 -0.47 -13.38
N SER A 14 9.46 -1.66 -13.76
CA SER A 14 9.47 -2.85 -12.92
C SER A 14 10.53 -2.66 -11.80
N LYS A 15 10.34 -1.63 -10.98
CA LYS A 15 11.02 -1.51 -9.70
C LYS A 15 10.36 -2.56 -8.83
N LYS A 16 10.97 -3.74 -8.78
CA LYS A 16 10.79 -4.72 -7.71
C LYS A 16 11.10 -4.02 -6.39
N SER A 17 10.15 -3.25 -5.87
CA SER A 17 10.16 -2.62 -4.54
C SER A 17 9.93 -3.74 -3.53
N SER A 18 10.86 -4.69 -3.48
CA SER A 18 10.62 -5.97 -2.84
C SER A 18 11.30 -6.08 -1.49
N SER A 19 12.42 -5.39 -1.20
CA SER A 19 13.12 -5.70 0.06
C SER A 19 12.53 -5.02 1.31
N LYS A 20 12.20 -3.71 1.27
CA LYS A 20 11.76 -2.99 2.48
C LYS A 20 10.32 -3.32 2.91
N TYR A 21 9.42 -3.55 1.96
CA TYR A 21 7.98 -3.72 2.22
C TYR A 21 7.46 -5.16 2.05
N LYS A 22 8.37 -6.12 1.81
CA LYS A 22 8.09 -7.57 1.85
C LYS A 22 7.27 -8.00 3.09
N PRO A 23 7.67 -7.67 4.33
CA PRO A 23 6.95 -8.13 5.51
C PRO A 23 5.52 -7.56 5.57
N LEU A 24 5.32 -6.33 5.08
CA LEU A 24 4.00 -5.73 4.97
C LEU A 24 3.10 -6.48 3.96
N LEU A 25 3.64 -6.82 2.78
CA LEU A 25 2.92 -7.59 1.78
C LEU A 25 2.54 -8.99 2.29
N GLU A 26 3.45 -9.66 3.00
CA GLU A 26 3.17 -10.97 3.60
C GLU A 26 2.10 -10.90 4.68
N ALA A 27 2.10 -9.84 5.49
CA ALA A 27 1.03 -9.59 6.46
C ALA A 27 -0.31 -9.36 5.76
N VAL A 28 -0.33 -8.56 4.68
CA VAL A 28 -1.54 -8.28 3.91
C VAL A 28 -2.12 -9.52 3.24
N LYS A 29 -1.28 -10.44 2.74
CA LYS A 29 -1.72 -11.74 2.22
C LYS A 29 -2.48 -12.57 3.25
N LYS A 30 -2.13 -12.44 4.54
CA LYS A 30 -2.79 -13.14 5.64
C LYS A 30 -4.06 -12.45 6.13
N LEU A 31 -4.35 -11.24 5.62
CA LEU A 31 -5.47 -10.43 6.07
C LEU A 31 -6.78 -10.93 5.47
N LYS A 32 -7.78 -11.17 6.33
CA LYS A 32 -9.13 -11.61 5.95
C LYS A 32 -10.10 -10.44 5.89
N ALA A 33 -11.05 -10.49 4.95
CA ALA A 33 -12.15 -9.52 4.86
C ALA A 33 -13.00 -9.52 6.14
N GLY A 34 -13.29 -8.33 6.67
CA GLY A 34 -14.04 -8.17 7.93
C GLY A 34 -13.31 -8.66 9.19
N GLY A 35 -12.01 -8.95 9.08
CA GLY A 35 -11.17 -9.46 10.18
C GLY A 35 -10.32 -8.37 10.83
N LYS A 36 -9.16 -8.78 11.34
CA LYS A 36 -8.19 -7.90 12.01
C LYS A 36 -7.52 -6.95 11.01
N ALA A 37 -7.16 -5.76 11.47
CA ALA A 37 -6.32 -4.81 10.75
C ALA A 37 -4.83 -5.01 11.08
N ILE A 38 -3.95 -4.65 10.14
CA ILE A 38 -2.50 -4.56 10.36
C ILE A 38 -2.18 -3.13 10.78
N GLU A 39 -1.49 -2.97 11.90
CA GLU A 39 -0.92 -1.68 12.32
C GLU A 39 0.55 -1.61 11.89
N VAL A 40 0.94 -0.49 11.27
CA VAL A 40 2.32 -0.23 10.84
C VAL A 40 2.72 1.17 11.24
N THR A 41 3.88 1.31 11.86
CA THR A 41 4.49 2.60 12.15
C THR A 41 5.26 3.09 10.92
N PHE A 42 5.17 4.39 10.62
CA PHE A 42 5.94 5.01 9.54
C PHE A 42 6.79 6.17 10.08
N GLY A 43 7.94 6.43 9.46
CA GLY A 43 8.83 7.53 9.85
C GLY A 43 8.29 8.92 9.44
N ASP A 44 7.86 9.02 8.18
CA ASP A 44 7.46 10.26 7.53
C ASP A 44 6.35 10.01 6.49
N ASP A 45 5.75 11.08 5.96
CA ASP A 45 4.65 10.97 4.99
C ASP A 45 5.10 10.37 3.63
N SER A 46 6.39 10.46 3.27
CA SER A 46 6.92 9.80 2.07
C SER A 46 6.97 8.28 2.25
N GLU A 47 7.37 7.82 3.43
CA GLU A 47 7.32 6.40 3.79
C GLU A 47 5.88 5.87 3.81
N LEU A 48 4.94 6.63 4.39
CA LEU A 48 3.51 6.29 4.37
C LEU A 48 2.98 6.15 2.93
N ASN A 49 3.31 7.11 2.05
CA ASN A 49 2.89 7.06 0.65
C ASN A 49 3.51 5.88 -0.09
N SER A 50 4.76 5.53 0.22
CA SER A 50 5.44 4.36 -0.33
C SER A 50 4.75 3.07 0.09
N MET A 51 4.42 2.91 1.38
CA MET A 51 3.66 1.76 1.89
C MET A 51 2.31 1.63 1.19
N ARG A 52 1.54 2.73 1.08
CA ARG A 52 0.25 2.76 0.38
C ARG A 52 0.38 2.35 -1.08
N ASN A 53 1.36 2.87 -1.79
CA ASN A 53 1.56 2.56 -3.21
C ASN A 53 1.87 1.07 -3.43
N VAL A 54 2.63 0.46 -2.53
CA VAL A 54 2.90 -0.99 -2.54
C VAL A 54 1.60 -1.78 -2.36
N ILE A 55 0.78 -1.42 -1.36
CA ILE A 55 -0.51 -2.08 -1.12
C ILE A 55 -1.49 -1.89 -2.29
N TYR A 56 -1.60 -0.69 -2.84
CA TYR A 56 -2.48 -0.41 -3.96
C TYR A 56 -2.00 -1.05 -5.27
N SER A 57 -0.70 -1.31 -5.41
CA SER A 57 -0.18 -2.10 -6.52
C SER A 57 -0.54 -3.58 -6.32
N TYR A 58 -0.33 -4.12 -5.12
CA TYR A 58 -0.75 -5.47 -4.76
C TYR A 58 -2.26 -5.70 -5.01
N ASN A 59 -3.11 -4.75 -4.60
CA ASN A 59 -4.55 -4.76 -4.85
C ASN A 59 -4.87 -4.89 -6.35
N ARG A 60 -4.17 -4.12 -7.20
CA ARG A 60 -4.36 -4.15 -8.66
C ARG A 60 -3.93 -5.49 -9.27
N GLU A 61 -2.85 -6.08 -8.77
CA GLU A 61 -2.32 -7.35 -9.27
C GLU A 61 -3.13 -8.57 -8.82
N ASN A 62 -3.71 -8.53 -7.63
CA ASN A 62 -4.38 -9.68 -7.00
C ASN A 62 -5.91 -9.54 -6.94
N GLY A 63 -6.47 -8.43 -7.41
CA GLY A 63 -7.91 -8.16 -7.33
C GLY A 63 -8.42 -7.89 -5.91
N GLU A 64 -7.53 -7.59 -4.97
CA GLU A 64 -7.89 -7.35 -3.57
C GLU A 64 -8.26 -5.89 -3.31
N LYS A 65 -9.04 -5.65 -2.23
CA LYS A 65 -9.47 -4.31 -1.81
C LYS A 65 -8.98 -3.96 -0.40
N VAL A 66 -7.67 -3.95 -0.22
CA VAL A 66 -7.06 -3.52 1.05
C VAL A 66 -7.10 -2.00 1.14
N LYS A 67 -7.79 -1.48 2.15
CA LYS A 67 -7.86 -0.05 2.49
C LYS A 67 -6.79 0.32 3.50
N SER A 68 -6.49 1.62 3.56
CA SER A 68 -5.59 2.19 4.56
C SER A 68 -6.23 3.35 5.32
N SER A 69 -5.97 3.45 6.62
CA SER A 69 -6.39 4.57 7.47
C SER A 69 -5.22 5.05 8.33
N LYS A 70 -4.96 6.37 8.36
CA LYS A 70 -3.87 6.97 9.14
C LYS A 70 -4.40 7.36 10.51
N HIS A 71 -3.65 7.07 11.57
CA HIS A 71 -3.97 7.57 12.91
C HIS A 71 -3.77 9.11 12.95
N PRO A 72 -4.71 9.90 13.50
CA PRO A 72 -4.66 11.36 13.45
C PRO A 72 -3.54 12.04 14.27
N LYS A 73 -2.79 11.28 15.08
CA LYS A 73 -1.87 11.83 16.11
C LYS A 73 -0.57 11.04 16.17
N LYS A 74 -0.66 9.72 16.03
CA LYS A 74 0.48 8.82 16.00
C LYS A 74 0.90 8.60 14.55
N LYS A 75 2.19 8.32 14.34
CA LYS A 75 2.73 7.94 13.03
C LYS A 75 2.40 6.48 12.71
N LEU A 76 1.11 6.14 12.74
CA LEU A 76 0.58 4.80 12.55
C LEU A 76 -0.39 4.79 11.37
N VAL A 77 -0.33 3.73 10.58
CA VAL A 77 -1.29 3.43 9.52
C VAL A 77 -1.85 2.04 9.72
N TYR A 78 -3.15 1.93 9.51
CA TYR A 78 -3.93 0.70 9.59
C TYR A 78 -4.22 0.21 8.18
N PHE A 79 -3.96 -1.06 7.90
CA PHE A 79 -4.37 -1.72 6.66
C PHE A 79 -5.42 -2.80 6.95
N TYR A 80 -6.53 -2.79 6.22
CA TYR A 80 -7.67 -3.68 6.47
C TYR A 80 -8.46 -3.95 5.19
N LYS A 81 -9.25 -5.04 5.18
CA LYS A 81 -10.19 -5.37 4.10
C LYS A 81 -11.60 -5.21 4.65
N GLU A 82 -12.39 -4.39 3.96
CA GLU A 82 -13.82 -4.32 4.25
C GLU A 82 -14.51 -5.65 3.91
N LYS A 83 -15.69 -5.83 4.49
CA LYS A 83 -16.50 -7.05 4.39
C LYS A 83 -17.08 -7.20 2.97
#